data_AF-A0AAV5U7T4-F1
#
_entry.id   AF-A0AAV5U7T4-F1
#
_cell.length_a   1.000
_cell.length_b   1.000
_cell.length_c   1.000
_cell.angle_alpha   90.00
_cell.angle_beta   90.00
_cell.angle_gamma   90.00
#
_symmetry.space_group_name_H-M   'P 1'
#
loop_
_entity.id
_entity.type
_entity.pdbx_description
1 polymer ?
#
loop_
_entity_poly.entity_id
_entity_poly.type
_entity_poly.pdbx_seq_one_letter_code
_entity_poly.pdbx_strand_id
1 'polypeptide(L)'
;SIFLSLEIQARIFLYFNVMCVVSTFLNILGLLCLIKKTPQNQATIRNYLILIQVGSHVLLMASDAHLEIGFNGIPLFPALAGYACGWMIQIGVSPHLELAITVVFYIWIGDATVMCILFRHQTLLVGGHKLKLREVESPRLLMSRKIIEYAKHQESLRIIQCLSVLILTSPVVLYAFNPNESVTVERYLDEVFSISVGISTHFDKHDPHNISWIRSRGSYYVEKRTTSI
;
A
#
# COMPACT_ATOMS: atom_id res chain seq x y z
N SER A 1 -10.64 -3.22 28.13
CA SER A 1 -10.28 -3.77 26.81
C SER A 1 -11.36 -3.38 25.82
N ILE A 2 -11.01 -2.97 24.60
CA ILE A 2 -12.02 -2.67 23.57
C ILE A 2 -12.43 -4.02 22.97
N PHE A 3 -13.52 -4.59 23.44
CA PHE A 3 -14.08 -5.82 22.88
C PHE A 3 -14.94 -5.47 21.67
N LEU A 4 -14.52 -5.90 20.49
CA LEU A 4 -15.35 -5.84 19.30
C LEU A 4 -16.25 -7.08 19.29
N SER A 5 -17.57 -6.89 19.25
CA SER A 5 -18.48 -8.03 19.12
C SER A 5 -18.20 -8.76 17.80
N LEU A 6 -18.33 -10.08 17.80
CA LEU A 6 -18.15 -10.90 16.58
C LEU A 6 -19.08 -10.46 15.45
N GLU A 7 -20.27 -9.97 15.82
CA GLU A 7 -21.22 -9.43 14.86
C GLU A 7 -20.70 -8.15 14.18
N ILE A 8 -20.12 -7.21 14.93
CA ILE A 8 -19.52 -5.99 14.36
C ILE A 8 -18.34 -6.36 13.46
N GLN A 9 -17.49 -7.29 13.90
CA GLN A 9 -16.36 -7.77 13.09
C GLN A 9 -16.82 -8.38 11.76
N ALA A 10 -17.83 -9.25 11.78
CA ALA A 10 -18.39 -9.84 10.57
C ALA A 10 -18.99 -8.78 9.62
N ARG A 11 -19.64 -7.75 10.17
CA ARG A 11 -20.15 -6.62 9.38
C ARG A 11 -19.01 -5.83 8.73
N ILE A 12 -17.93 -5.54 9.45
CA ILE A 12 -16.75 -4.86 8.90
C ILE A 12 -16.15 -5.64 7.73
N PHE A 13 -16.00 -6.96 7.88
CA PHE A 13 -15.48 -7.81 6.80
C PHE A 13 -16.42 -7.84 5.59
N LEU A 14 -17.74 -7.87 5.82
CA LEU A 14 -18.71 -7.73 4.73
C LEU A 14 -18.54 -6.39 4.00
N TYR A 15 -18.35 -5.29 4.73
CA TYR A 15 -18.10 -3.99 4.12
C TYR A 15 -16.83 -3.96 3.26
N PHE A 16 -15.72 -4.53 3.74
CA PHE A 16 -14.49 -4.62 2.95
C PHE A 16 -14.72 -5.41 1.65
N ASN A 17 -15.31 -6.59 1.73
CA ASN A 17 -15.60 -7.40 0.54
C ASN A 17 -16.46 -6.65 -0.49
N VAL A 18 -17.49 -5.91 -0.03
CA VAL A 18 -18.31 -5.09 -0.93
C VAL A 18 -17.49 -3.96 -1.55
N MET A 19 -16.62 -3.30 -0.78
CA MET A 19 -15.74 -2.25 -1.29
C MET A 19 -14.76 -2.77 -2.35
N CYS A 20 -14.13 -3.94 -2.17
CA CYS A 20 -13.28 -4.54 -3.19
C CYS A 20 -14.04 -4.90 -4.47
N VAL A 21 -15.23 -5.48 -4.36
CA VAL A 21 -16.03 -5.81 -5.55
C VAL A 21 -16.37 -4.55 -6.34
N VAL A 22 -16.79 -3.48 -5.65
CA VAL A 22 -17.08 -2.19 -6.29
C VAL A 22 -15.82 -1.55 -6.86
N SER A 23 -14.71 -1.53 -6.11
CA SER A 23 -13.39 -1.02 -6.55
C SER A 23 -12.95 -1.74 -7.82
N THR A 24 -12.92 -3.07 -7.79
CA THR A 24 -12.54 -3.93 -8.93
C THR A 24 -13.41 -3.65 -10.15
N PHE A 25 -14.73 -3.54 -9.96
CA PHE A 25 -15.64 -3.23 -11.07
C PHE A 25 -15.36 -1.87 -11.70
N LEU A 26 -15.19 -0.82 -10.89
CA LEU A 26 -14.88 0.53 -11.38
C LEU A 26 -13.52 0.59 -12.09
N ASN A 27 -12.53 -0.13 -11.56
CA ASN A 27 -11.20 -0.22 -12.14
C ASN A 27 -11.24 -0.91 -13.53
N ILE A 28 -11.97 -2.02 -13.66
CA ILE A 28 -12.20 -2.72 -14.94
C ILE A 28 -12.92 -1.79 -15.94
N LEU A 29 -13.96 -1.07 -15.50
CA LEU A 29 -14.64 -0.10 -16.37
C LEU A 29 -13.71 1.02 -16.83
N GLY A 30 -12.86 1.54 -15.94
CA GLY A 30 -11.85 2.54 -16.27
C GLY A 30 -10.89 2.04 -17.36
N LEU A 31 -10.42 0.79 -17.23
CA LEU A 31 -9.57 0.14 -18.22
C LEU A 31 -10.29 -0.03 -19.57
N LEU A 32 -11.54 -0.50 -19.57
CA LEU A 32 -12.34 -0.67 -20.77
C LEU A 32 -12.61 0.66 -21.49
N CYS A 33 -12.91 1.72 -20.75
CA CYS A 33 -13.08 3.07 -21.29
C CYS A 33 -11.80 3.57 -21.97
N LEU A 34 -10.64 3.34 -21.35
CA LEU A 34 -9.35 3.75 -21.89
C LEU A 34 -9.01 2.99 -23.18
N ILE A 35 -9.25 1.68 -23.21
CA ILE A 35 -9.03 0.86 -24.42
C ILE A 35 -9.97 1.30 -25.55
N LYS A 36 -11.25 1.53 -25.27
CA LYS A 36 -12.26 1.82 -26.31
C LYS A 36 -12.25 3.24 -26.86
N LYS A 37 -11.94 4.26 -26.04
CA LYS A 37 -12.10 5.67 -26.43
C LYS A 37 -10.83 6.35 -26.96
N THR A 38 -9.68 5.68 -26.94
CA THR A 38 -8.43 6.33 -27.35
C THR A 38 -8.26 6.33 -28.87
N PRO A 39 -8.18 7.50 -29.54
CA PRO A 39 -8.12 7.60 -31.00
C PRO A 39 -6.84 6.96 -31.58
N GLN A 40 -6.97 6.34 -32.76
CA GLN A 40 -5.89 5.59 -33.42
C GLN A 40 -4.68 6.43 -33.83
N ASN A 41 -4.86 7.75 -34.00
CA ASN A 41 -3.82 8.66 -34.50
C ASN A 41 -2.69 8.94 -33.49
N GLN A 42 -2.72 8.33 -32.30
CA GLN A 42 -1.70 8.45 -31.26
C GLN A 42 -1.28 7.07 -30.71
N ALA A 43 -1.06 6.09 -31.59
CA ALA A 43 -0.80 4.70 -31.21
C ALA A 43 0.38 4.52 -30.22
N THR A 44 1.47 5.27 -30.36
CA THR A 44 2.64 5.16 -29.46
C THR A 44 2.31 5.65 -28.05
N ILE A 45 1.70 6.83 -27.92
CA ILE A 45 1.28 7.41 -26.64
C ILE A 45 0.22 6.51 -25.98
N ARG A 46 -0.68 5.94 -26.80
CA ARG A 46 -1.68 4.98 -26.35
C ARG A 46 -1.05 3.72 -25.74
N ASN A 47 -0.05 3.13 -26.40
CA ASN A 47 0.62 1.94 -25.87
C ASN A 47 1.32 2.22 -24.54
N TYR A 48 1.89 3.42 -24.37
CA TYR A 48 2.47 3.86 -23.09
C TYR A 48 1.42 4.04 -21.99
N LEU A 49 0.33 4.74 -22.29
CA LEU A 49 -0.76 4.93 -21.34
C LEU A 49 -1.39 3.59 -20.94
N ILE A 50 -1.59 2.67 -21.89
CA ILE A 50 -2.08 1.32 -21.61
C ILE A 50 -1.08 0.56 -20.72
N LEU A 51 0.22 0.62 -21.00
CA LEU A 51 1.24 -0.05 -20.19
C LEU A 51 1.22 0.45 -18.74
N ILE A 52 1.24 1.77 -18.54
CA ILE A 52 1.24 2.40 -17.21
C ILE A 52 -0.08 2.10 -16.49
N GLN A 53 -1.21 2.24 -17.18
CA GLN A 53 -2.53 2.00 -16.61
C GLN A 53 -2.72 0.53 -16.25
N VAL A 54 -2.36 -0.41 -17.13
CA VAL A 54 -2.49 -1.86 -16.88
C VAL A 54 -1.56 -2.27 -15.74
N GLY A 55 -0.30 -1.82 -15.74
CA GLY A 55 0.64 -2.12 -14.66
C GLY A 55 0.17 -1.56 -13.30
N SER A 56 -0.25 -0.29 -13.27
CA SER A 56 -0.79 0.34 -12.06
C SER A 56 -2.08 -0.33 -11.58
N HIS A 57 -2.95 -0.75 -12.50
CA HIS A 57 -4.19 -1.46 -12.18
C HIS A 57 -3.92 -2.85 -11.59
N VAL A 58 -2.96 -3.60 -12.15
CA VAL A 58 -2.55 -4.89 -11.59
C VAL A 58 -2.00 -4.71 -10.17
N LEU A 59 -1.16 -3.68 -9.95
CA LEU A 59 -0.67 -3.36 -8.61
C LEU A 59 -1.78 -2.96 -7.65
N LEU A 60 -2.75 -2.17 -8.10
CA LEU A 60 -3.86 -1.75 -7.27
C LEU A 60 -4.75 -2.94 -6.89
N MET A 61 -5.04 -3.85 -7.83
CA MET A 61 -5.74 -5.10 -7.52
C MET A 61 -4.95 -5.98 -6.56
N ALA A 62 -3.63 -6.06 -6.72
CA ALA A 62 -2.77 -6.82 -5.81
C ALA A 62 -2.78 -6.20 -4.40
N SER A 63 -2.76 -4.87 -4.29
CA SER A 63 -2.85 -4.14 -3.03
C SER A 63 -4.20 -4.33 -2.35
N ASP A 64 -5.31 -4.25 -3.10
CA ASP A 64 -6.66 -4.48 -2.57
C ASP A 64 -6.79 -5.92 -2.05
N ALA A 65 -6.31 -6.91 -2.83
CA ALA A 65 -6.30 -8.31 -2.40
C ALA A 65 -5.41 -8.53 -1.17
N HIS A 66 -4.24 -7.89 -1.11
CA HIS A 66 -3.34 -7.93 0.04
C HIS A 66 -4.02 -7.38 1.29
N LEU A 67 -4.64 -6.21 1.20
CA LEU A 67 -5.27 -5.54 2.34
C LEU A 67 -6.50 -6.27 2.85
N GLU A 68 -7.33 -6.82 1.97
CA GLU A 68 -8.60 -7.40 2.37
C GLU A 68 -8.52 -8.90 2.66
N ILE A 69 -7.76 -9.66 1.87
CA ILE A 69 -7.65 -11.11 2.01
C ILE A 69 -6.41 -11.45 2.84
N GLY A 70 -5.27 -10.82 2.56
CA GLY A 70 -3.98 -11.13 3.18
C GLY A 70 -3.87 -10.62 4.61
N PHE A 71 -4.04 -9.31 4.80
CA PHE A 71 -3.81 -8.61 6.06
C PHE A 71 -5.09 -8.50 6.91
N ASN A 72 -6.18 -7.98 6.33
CA ASN A 72 -7.47 -7.75 6.98
C ASN A 72 -7.33 -7.05 8.34
N GLY A 73 -6.79 -5.82 8.30
CA GLY A 73 -6.50 -5.02 9.48
C GLY A 73 -7.74 -4.29 10.03
N ILE A 74 -7.96 -4.40 11.34
CA ILE A 74 -9.03 -3.71 12.07
C ILE A 74 -8.39 -2.63 12.95
N PRO A 75 -8.56 -1.33 12.62
CA PRO A 75 -8.10 -0.25 13.49
C PRO A 75 -8.99 -0.18 14.75
N LEU A 76 -8.37 -0.02 15.91
CA LEU A 76 -9.03 0.02 17.21
C LEU A 76 -9.17 1.46 17.72
N PHE A 77 -10.07 2.24 17.16
CA PHE A 77 -10.33 3.59 17.68
C PHE A 77 -10.90 3.55 19.12
N PRO A 78 -10.50 4.49 20.00
CA PRO A 78 -9.61 5.63 19.78
C PRO A 78 -8.11 5.33 19.98
N ALA A 79 -7.73 4.11 20.33
CA ALA A 79 -6.33 3.76 20.49
C ALA A 79 -5.62 3.74 19.12
N LEU A 80 -4.38 4.20 19.06
CA LEU A 80 -3.52 4.02 17.88
C LEU A 80 -3.00 2.57 17.85
N ALA A 81 -3.93 1.62 17.75
CA ALA A 81 -3.65 0.20 17.74
C ALA A 81 -4.55 -0.49 16.71
N GLY A 82 -4.16 -1.68 16.31
CA GLY A 82 -4.95 -2.51 15.41
C GLY A 82 -4.56 -3.97 15.57
N TYR A 83 -5.46 -4.85 15.15
CA TYR A 83 -5.15 -6.26 15.00
C TYR A 83 -5.50 -6.71 13.58
N ALA A 84 -4.83 -7.75 13.11
CA ALA A 84 -4.97 -8.28 11.76
C ALA A 84 -5.38 -9.75 11.84
N CYS A 85 -6.32 -10.17 11.00
CA CYS A 85 -6.87 -11.54 11.00
C CYS A 85 -6.85 -12.19 9.61
N GLY A 86 -6.19 -11.58 8.63
CA GLY A 86 -6.18 -12.06 7.26
C GLY A 86 -5.43 -13.37 7.08
N TRP A 87 -5.52 -13.93 5.88
CA TRP A 87 -4.97 -15.23 5.54
C TRP A 87 -3.45 -15.30 5.75
N MET A 88 -2.71 -14.23 5.46
CA MET A 88 -1.25 -14.20 5.65
C MET A 88 -0.86 -14.23 7.13
N ILE A 89 -1.66 -13.60 7.99
CA ILE A 89 -1.47 -13.68 9.45
C ILE A 89 -1.72 -15.10 9.95
N GLN A 90 -2.71 -15.81 9.41
CA GLN A 90 -3.05 -17.17 9.82
C GLN A 90 -1.96 -18.18 9.48
N ILE A 91 -1.21 -17.98 8.39
CA ILE A 91 -0.04 -18.80 8.05
C ILE A 91 1.23 -18.40 8.83
N GLY A 92 1.13 -17.45 9.76
CA GLY A 92 2.20 -17.04 10.66
C GLY A 92 3.07 -15.89 10.14
N VAL A 93 2.63 -15.15 9.12
CA VAL A 93 3.35 -13.93 8.71
C VAL A 93 3.20 -12.85 9.79
N SER A 94 4.30 -12.18 10.11
CA SER A 94 4.30 -11.11 11.11
C SER A 94 3.46 -9.91 10.63
N PRO A 95 2.59 -9.33 11.49
CA PRO A 95 1.80 -8.15 11.12
C PRO A 95 2.67 -6.93 10.77
N HIS A 96 3.91 -6.86 11.27
CA HIS A 96 4.87 -5.82 10.91
C HIS A 96 5.30 -5.92 9.44
N LEU A 97 5.54 -7.15 8.96
CA LEU A 97 5.91 -7.39 7.58
C LEU A 97 4.73 -7.06 6.64
N GLU A 98 3.52 -7.45 7.03
CA GLU A 98 2.30 -7.14 6.28
C GLU A 98 2.06 -5.63 6.15
N LEU A 99 2.27 -4.87 7.24
CA LEU A 99 2.19 -3.42 7.23
C LEU A 99 3.27 -2.81 6.33
N ALA A 100 4.49 -3.33 6.36
CA ALA A 100 5.56 -2.87 5.49
C ALA A 100 5.25 -3.13 4.00
N ILE A 101 4.75 -4.31 3.66
CA ILE A 101 4.29 -4.65 2.30
C ILE A 101 3.20 -3.68 1.86
N THR A 102 2.24 -3.39 2.74
CA THR A 102 1.17 -2.41 2.49
C THR A 102 1.72 -1.02 2.16
N VAL A 103 2.68 -0.52 2.95
CA VAL A 103 3.30 0.79 2.72
C VAL A 103 4.06 0.80 1.39
N VAL A 104 4.77 -0.28 1.05
CA VAL A 104 5.48 -0.42 -0.23
C VAL A 104 4.49 -0.36 -1.41
N PHE A 105 3.35 -1.05 -1.32
CA PHE A 105 2.31 -0.96 -2.35
C PHE A 105 1.80 0.48 -2.52
N TYR A 106 1.52 1.19 -1.43
CA TYR A 106 1.05 2.57 -1.51
C TYR A 106 2.07 3.53 -2.10
N ILE A 107 3.36 3.39 -1.77
CA ILE A 107 4.43 4.19 -2.38
C ILE A 107 4.46 3.95 -3.88
N TRP A 108 4.36 2.69 -4.31
CA TRP A 108 4.38 2.34 -5.74
C TRP A 108 3.14 2.89 -6.47
N ILE A 109 1.94 2.72 -5.91
CA ILE A 109 0.70 3.25 -6.48
C ILE A 109 0.78 4.79 -6.58
N GLY A 110 1.33 5.45 -5.57
CA GLY A 110 1.57 6.90 -5.56
C GLY A 110 2.51 7.34 -6.68
N ASP A 111 3.67 6.69 -6.82
CA ASP A 111 4.64 7.00 -7.87
C ASP A 111 4.04 6.79 -9.28
N ALA A 112 3.36 5.67 -9.51
CA ALA A 112 2.67 5.39 -10.77
C ALA A 112 1.60 6.47 -11.10
N THR A 113 0.85 6.91 -10.10
CA THR A 113 -0.17 7.97 -10.25
C THR A 113 0.46 9.31 -10.61
N VAL A 114 1.51 9.72 -9.90
CA VAL A 114 2.25 10.97 -10.18
C VAL A 114 2.80 10.94 -11.59
N MET A 115 3.38 9.82 -12.03
CA MET A 115 3.93 9.66 -13.36
C MET A 115 2.86 9.72 -14.46
N CYS A 116 1.69 9.11 -14.22
CA CYS A 116 0.56 9.24 -15.12
C CYS A 116 0.08 10.70 -15.25
N ILE A 117 0.01 11.45 -14.13
CA ILE A 117 -0.36 12.88 -14.13
C ILE A 117 0.66 13.70 -14.88
N LEU A 118 1.96 13.51 -14.61
CA LEU A 118 3.04 14.23 -15.28
C LEU A 118 3.03 13.97 -16.79
N PHE A 119 2.88 12.71 -17.21
CA PHE A 119 2.81 12.35 -18.61
C PHE A 119 1.60 12.99 -19.31
N ARG A 120 0.42 12.92 -18.67
CA ARG A 120 -0.78 13.60 -19.16
C ARG A 120 -0.58 15.11 -19.27
N HIS A 121 0.06 15.73 -18.29
CA HIS A 121 0.34 17.16 -18.31
C HIS A 121 1.29 17.54 -19.46
N GLN A 122 2.34 16.75 -19.70
CA GLN A 122 3.26 16.97 -20.84
C GLN A 122 2.55 16.92 -22.20
N THR A 123 1.54 16.04 -22.35
CA THR A 123 0.77 15.96 -23.60
C THR A 123 -0.14 17.15 -23.85
N LEU A 124 -0.55 17.89 -22.81
CA LEU A 124 -1.45 19.04 -22.92
C LEU A 124 -0.73 20.38 -23.08
N LEU A 125 0.57 20.46 -22.74
CA LEU A 125 1.32 21.71 -22.82
C LEU A 125 1.57 22.12 -24.28
N VAL A 126 1.23 23.37 -24.60
CA VAL A 126 1.50 24.00 -25.90
C VAL A 126 3.02 24.27 -26.04
N GLY A 127 3.53 24.26 -27.27
CA GLY A 127 4.93 24.58 -27.57
C GLY A 127 5.35 25.94 -26.98
N GLY A 128 6.50 25.98 -26.30
CA GLY A 128 7.07 27.22 -25.74
C GLY A 128 6.93 27.41 -24.23
N HIS A 129 6.15 26.58 -23.52
CA HIS A 129 6.05 26.66 -22.07
C HIS A 129 7.29 26.08 -21.38
N LYS A 130 7.83 26.73 -20.34
CA LYS A 130 9.05 26.28 -19.61
C LYS A 130 8.93 24.89 -18.99
N LEU A 131 7.71 24.44 -18.70
CA LEU A 131 7.42 23.10 -18.15
C LEU A 131 7.26 22.03 -19.25
N LYS A 132 7.14 22.44 -20.52
CA LYS A 132 7.10 21.49 -21.63
C LYS A 132 8.54 21.03 -21.85
N LEU A 133 8.79 19.74 -21.67
CA LEU A 133 10.08 19.15 -22.00
C LEU A 133 10.39 19.51 -23.45
N ARG A 134 11.46 20.28 -23.65
CA ARG A 134 11.72 21.00 -24.90
C ARG A 134 11.85 20.00 -26.04
N GLU A 135 10.84 20.00 -26.90
CA GLU A 135 10.88 19.25 -28.15
C GLU A 135 11.92 19.92 -29.04
N VAL A 136 13.04 19.24 -29.28
CA VAL A 136 14.13 19.76 -30.12
C VAL A 136 13.65 19.72 -31.57
N GLU A 137 13.09 20.83 -32.05
CA GLU A 137 12.79 21.06 -33.46
C GLU A 137 14.07 20.92 -34.28
N SER A 138 14.09 19.95 -35.20
CA SER A 138 15.23 19.70 -36.07
C SER A 138 14.77 19.02 -37.37
N PRO A 139 15.39 19.36 -38.52
CA PRO A 139 14.90 19.03 -39.86
C PRO A 139 14.86 17.52 -40.17
N ARG A 140 13.99 17.16 -41.12
CA ARG A 140 13.47 15.82 -41.45
C ARG A 140 14.48 14.67 -41.70
N LEU A 141 15.78 14.93 -41.77
CA LEU A 141 16.83 13.89 -41.95
C LEU A 141 17.39 13.34 -40.62
N LEU A 142 17.02 13.92 -39.47
CA LEU A 142 17.50 13.52 -38.13
C LEU A 142 16.57 12.55 -37.39
N MET A 143 15.67 11.86 -38.11
CA MET A 143 14.60 11.07 -37.50
C MET A 143 15.10 9.84 -36.72
N SER A 144 16.21 9.21 -37.13
CA SER A 144 16.77 8.06 -36.38
C SER A 144 17.51 8.48 -35.10
N ARG A 145 18.21 9.63 -35.12
CA ARG A 145 18.86 10.19 -33.91
C ARG A 145 17.84 10.64 -32.87
N LYS A 146 16.68 11.17 -33.29
CA LYS A 146 15.59 11.54 -32.38
C LYS A 146 14.96 10.35 -31.68
N ILE A 147 14.77 9.22 -32.36
CA ILE A 147 14.25 8.01 -31.71
C ILE A 147 15.20 7.56 -30.59
N ILE A 148 16.52 7.67 -30.80
CA ILE A 148 17.54 7.35 -29.80
C ILE A 148 17.55 8.34 -28.64
N GLU A 149 17.46 9.65 -28.90
CA GLU A 149 17.39 10.65 -27.82
C GLU A 149 16.09 10.54 -27.00
N TYR A 150 14.96 10.26 -27.65
CA TYR A 150 13.69 10.03 -26.97
C TYR A 150 13.74 8.77 -26.11
N ALA A 151 14.33 7.69 -26.62
CA ALA A 151 14.57 6.47 -25.86
C ALA A 151 15.47 6.72 -24.65
N LYS A 152 16.53 7.51 -24.82
CA LYS A 152 17.46 7.88 -23.74
C LYS A 152 16.81 8.76 -22.67
N HIS A 153 15.95 9.70 -23.06
CA HIS A 153 15.23 10.54 -22.09
C HIS A 153 14.17 9.75 -21.32
N GLN A 154 13.49 8.83 -22.01
CA GLN A 154 12.57 7.90 -21.39
C GLN A 154 13.28 6.95 -20.42
N GLU A 155 14.49 6.49 -20.76
CA GLU A 155 15.35 5.72 -19.87
C GLU A 155 15.73 6.53 -18.62
N SER A 156 16.06 7.82 -18.78
CA SER A 156 16.33 8.71 -17.65
C SER A 156 15.14 8.88 -16.71
N LEU A 157 13.91 9.01 -17.24
CA LEU A 157 12.68 9.06 -16.43
C LEU A 157 12.45 7.74 -15.68
N ARG A 158 12.70 6.59 -16.32
CA ARG A 158 12.64 5.28 -15.66
C ARG A 158 13.68 5.14 -14.56
N ILE A 159 14.90 5.65 -14.77
CA ILE A 159 15.94 5.65 -13.75
C ILE A 159 15.52 6.52 -12.56
N ILE A 160 14.96 7.71 -12.82
CA ILE A 160 14.46 8.60 -11.75
C ILE A 160 13.33 7.92 -10.98
N GLN A 161 12.40 7.22 -11.64
CA GLN A 161 11.35 6.41 -11.01
C GLN A 161 11.92 5.28 -10.14
N CYS A 162 12.86 4.49 -10.69
CA CYS A 162 13.49 3.43 -9.92
C CYS A 162 14.22 3.98 -8.69
N LEU A 163 14.87 5.14 -8.82
CA LEU A 163 15.53 5.81 -7.71
C LEU A 163 14.53 6.38 -6.70
N SER A 164 13.42 7.00 -7.13
CA SER A 164 12.39 7.51 -6.21
C SER A 164 11.76 6.38 -5.42
N VAL A 165 11.38 5.28 -6.08
CA VAL A 165 10.83 4.09 -5.44
C VAL A 165 11.86 3.49 -4.48
N LEU A 166 13.12 3.31 -4.90
CA LEU A 166 14.15 2.74 -4.05
C LEU A 166 14.41 3.60 -2.80
N ILE A 167 14.50 4.92 -2.96
CA ILE A 167 14.75 5.86 -1.85
C ILE A 167 13.56 5.88 -0.88
N LEU A 168 12.32 5.87 -1.38
CA LEU A 168 11.12 5.91 -0.54
C LEU A 168 10.83 4.57 0.15
N THR A 169 11.12 3.44 -0.51
CA THR A 169 10.87 2.11 0.06
C THR A 169 11.98 1.62 0.97
N SER A 170 13.22 2.07 0.79
CA SER A 170 14.37 1.62 1.57
C SER A 170 14.19 1.76 3.11
N PRO A 171 13.71 2.90 3.66
CA PRO A 171 13.47 3.02 5.09
C PRO A 171 12.43 2.04 5.63
N VAL A 172 11.37 1.79 4.85
CA VAL A 172 10.27 0.88 5.21
C VAL A 172 10.77 -0.56 5.22
N VAL A 173 11.57 -0.94 4.23
CA VAL A 173 12.21 -2.27 4.15
C VAL A 173 13.20 -2.44 5.30
N LEU A 174 14.08 -1.45 5.54
CA LEU A 174 15.02 -1.50 6.66
C LEU A 174 14.32 -1.62 8.02
N TYR A 175 13.21 -0.92 8.19
CA TYR A 175 12.37 -1.03 9.38
C TYR A 175 11.74 -2.43 9.52
N ALA A 176 11.12 -2.93 8.44
CA ALA A 176 10.45 -4.23 8.43
C ALA A 176 11.39 -5.42 8.71
N PHE A 177 12.63 -5.31 8.24
CA PHE A 177 13.64 -6.35 8.38
C PHE A 177 14.60 -6.11 9.55
N ASN A 178 14.33 -5.14 10.43
CA ASN A 178 15.18 -4.91 11.60
C ASN A 178 14.98 -6.04 12.64
N PRO A 179 15.94 -6.98 12.80
CA PRO A 179 15.75 -8.15 13.65
C PRO A 179 15.76 -7.81 15.14
N ASN A 180 16.24 -6.62 15.51
CA ASN A 180 16.29 -6.21 16.92
C ASN A 180 14.91 -5.86 17.49
N GLU A 181 13.90 -5.59 16.65
CA GLU A 181 12.58 -5.21 17.14
C GLU A 181 11.68 -6.39 17.51
N SER A 182 11.77 -7.55 16.86
CA SER A 182 10.91 -8.70 17.21
C SER A 182 11.15 -9.17 18.66
N VAL A 183 12.42 -9.23 19.07
CA VAL A 183 12.84 -9.55 20.45
C VAL A 183 12.38 -8.46 21.42
N THR A 184 12.38 -7.20 20.98
CA THR A 184 11.96 -6.07 21.82
C THR A 184 10.45 -6.04 22.02
N VAL A 185 9.67 -6.33 20.97
CA VAL A 185 8.20 -6.42 21.04
C VAL A 185 7.78 -7.60 21.90
N GLU A 186 8.36 -8.79 21.71
CA GLU A 186 8.05 -9.94 22.58
C GLU A 186 8.40 -9.66 24.05
N ARG A 187 9.57 -9.05 24.31
CA ARG A 187 9.97 -8.67 25.66
C ARG A 187 9.01 -7.66 26.29
N TYR A 188 8.51 -6.68 25.53
CA TYR A 188 7.49 -5.75 26.02
C TYR A 188 6.15 -6.43 26.29
N LEU A 189 5.75 -7.38 25.43
CA LEU A 189 4.53 -8.15 25.64
C LEU A 189 4.62 -9.01 26.90
N ASP A 190 5.76 -9.67 27.12
CA ASP A 190 6.00 -10.46 28.32
C ASP A 190 6.11 -9.59 29.58
N GLU A 191 6.71 -8.40 29.51
CA GLU A 191 6.74 -7.45 30.64
C GLU A 191 5.34 -6.94 30.98
N VAL A 192 4.55 -6.51 30.00
CA VAL A 192 3.15 -6.07 30.21
C VAL A 192 2.30 -7.21 30.76
N PHE A 193 2.50 -8.44 30.28
CA PHE A 193 1.79 -9.61 30.77
C PHE A 193 2.22 -9.96 32.20
N SER A 194 3.51 -9.90 32.51
CA SER A 194 4.05 -10.15 33.86
C SER A 194 3.57 -9.11 34.86
N ILE A 195 3.45 -7.84 34.44
CA ILE A 195 2.85 -6.77 35.26
C ILE A 195 1.36 -7.04 35.48
N SER A 196 0.65 -7.50 34.46
CA SER A 196 -0.79 -7.84 34.56
C SER A 196 -1.03 -9.07 35.44
N VAL A 197 -0.13 -10.06 35.40
CA VAL A 197 -0.20 -11.29 36.21
C VAL A 197 0.29 -11.06 37.64
N GLY A 198 1.30 -10.22 37.85
CA GLY A 198 1.84 -9.88 39.17
C GLY A 198 0.91 -9.04 40.05
N ILE A 199 -0.05 -8.33 39.45
CA ILE A 199 -1.10 -7.58 40.17
C ILE A 199 -2.31 -8.48 40.49
N SER A 200 -2.43 -9.66 39.88
CA SER A 200 -3.61 -10.53 40.00
C SER A 200 -3.24 -11.93 40.48
N THR A 201 -2.83 -12.05 41.75
CA THR A 201 -2.74 -13.35 42.45
C THR A 201 -4.10 -13.88 42.92
N HIS A 202 -5.19 -13.21 42.55
CA HIS A 202 -6.56 -13.70 42.70
C HIS A 202 -7.22 -13.73 41.31
N PHE A 203 -6.85 -14.73 40.50
CA PHE A 203 -7.45 -14.94 39.18
C PHE A 203 -8.89 -15.46 39.35
N ASP A 204 -9.80 -14.54 39.64
CA ASP A 204 -11.22 -14.80 39.62
C ASP A 204 -11.61 -15.02 38.16
N LYS A 205 -12.17 -16.19 37.84
CA LYS A 205 -12.52 -16.61 36.47
C LYS A 205 -13.59 -15.70 35.83
N HIS A 206 -14.12 -14.77 36.62
CA HIS A 206 -15.12 -13.78 36.27
C HIS A 206 -14.57 -12.37 36.01
N ASP A 207 -13.25 -12.14 36.00
CA ASP A 207 -12.71 -10.81 35.74
C ASP A 207 -13.10 -10.32 34.32
N PRO A 208 -13.94 -9.27 34.20
CA PRO A 208 -14.38 -8.73 32.91
C PRO A 208 -13.24 -8.10 32.08
N HIS A 209 -12.02 -8.07 32.60
CA HIS A 209 -10.85 -7.49 31.94
C HIS A 209 -9.84 -8.51 31.44
N ASN A 210 -10.16 -9.81 31.50
CA ASN A 210 -9.33 -10.86 30.93
C ASN A 210 -9.19 -10.69 29.40
N ILE A 211 -8.00 -10.31 28.94
CA ILE A 211 -7.65 -10.10 27.52
C ILE A 211 -7.09 -11.35 26.83
N SER A 212 -7.08 -12.51 27.50
CA SER A 212 -6.60 -13.77 26.91
C SER A 212 -7.31 -14.16 25.61
N TRP A 213 -8.55 -13.70 25.41
CA TRP A 213 -9.29 -13.91 24.16
C TRP A 213 -8.62 -13.29 22.94
N ILE A 214 -7.80 -12.24 23.09
CA ILE A 214 -7.09 -11.59 21.98
C ILE A 214 -6.03 -12.54 21.40
N ARG A 215 -5.29 -13.26 22.26
CA ARG A 215 -4.31 -14.29 21.82
C ARG A 215 -4.96 -15.43 21.04
N SER A 216 -6.20 -15.77 21.36
CA SER A 216 -6.92 -16.84 20.65
C SER A 216 -7.38 -16.46 19.24
N ARG A 217 -7.29 -15.17 18.85
CA ARG A 217 -7.83 -14.65 17.59
C ARG A 217 -6.80 -14.17 16.55
N GLY A 218 -5.50 -14.17 16.88
CA GLY A 218 -4.43 -13.83 15.93
C GLY A 218 -3.25 -13.06 16.55
N SER A 219 -2.44 -12.44 15.68
CA SER A 219 -1.30 -11.60 16.07
C SER A 219 -1.74 -10.16 16.38
N TYR A 220 -1.11 -9.53 17.38
CA TYR A 220 -1.47 -8.19 17.86
C TYR A 220 -0.25 -7.26 17.94
N TYR A 221 -0.48 -5.97 17.69
CA TYR A 221 0.50 -4.90 17.88
C TYR A 221 -0.04 -3.92 18.92
N VAL A 222 0.76 -3.61 19.93
CA VAL A 222 0.41 -2.64 20.98
C VAL A 222 1.49 -1.57 21.01
N GLU A 223 1.17 -0.37 20.54
CA GLU A 223 2.02 0.78 20.73
C GLU A 223 1.90 1.26 22.19
N LYS A 224 3.04 1.57 22.79
CA LYS A 224 3.23 1.87 24.22
C LYS A 224 2.12 2.77 24.78
N ARG A 225 1.44 2.34 25.86
CA ARG A 225 0.48 3.18 26.58
C ARG A 225 1.20 4.41 27.15
N THR A 226 0.80 5.61 26.74
CA THR A 226 1.21 6.86 27.38
C THR A 226 0.64 6.87 28.80
N THR A 227 1.51 6.75 29.82
CA THR A 227 1.12 6.76 31.25
C THR A 227 0.82 8.16 31.78
N SER A 228 0.37 9.08 30.92
CA SER A 228 0.13 10.47 31.28
C SER A 228 -1.23 10.94 30.78
N ILE A 229 -2.21 10.88 31.68
CA ILE A 229 -3.33 11.83 31.78
C ILE A 229 -3.35 12.31 33.22
#